data_AF-A0A2J7VQW1-F1
#
_entry.id   AF-A0A2J7VQW1-F1
#
_cell.length_a   1.000
_cell.length_b   1.000
_cell.length_c   1.000
_cell.angle_alpha   90.00
_cell.angle_beta   90.00
_cell.angle_gamma   90.00
#
_symmetry.space_group_name_H-M   'P 1'
#
loop_
_entity.id
_entity.type
_entity.pdbx_description
1 polymer ?
#
loop_
_entity_poly.entity_id
_entity_poly.type
_entity_poly.pdbx_seq_one_letter_code
_entity_poly.pdbx_strand_id
1 'polypeptide(L)' 'MNDSSVARARRKAVCRRVCMGVLAVAGFAAHAGSVSYVYDALGRLASAVYSNGSTTTTITYSYDAAGNRTSVATTSP' A
#
# COMPACT_ATOMS: atom_id res chain seq x y z
N MET A 1 -19.61 37.49 19.83
CA MET A 1 -18.43 37.17 20.65
C MET A 1 -18.58 35.76 21.19
N ASN A 2 -17.47 35.02 21.14
CA ASN A 2 -17.19 33.73 21.76
C ASN A 2 -17.45 32.45 20.95
N ASP A 3 -16.57 32.28 19.95
CA ASP A 3 -15.83 31.06 19.62
C ASP A 3 -15.95 29.86 20.58
N SER A 4 -16.23 28.70 19.99
CA SER A 4 -15.62 27.42 20.38
C SER A 4 -15.60 26.48 19.17
N SER A 5 -14.61 26.69 18.31
CA SER A 5 -13.76 25.62 17.76
C SER A 5 -13.75 24.44 18.75
N VAL A 6 -14.04 23.18 18.43
CA VAL A 6 -13.18 22.25 17.66
C VAL A 6 -13.99 20.97 17.36
N ALA A 7 -14.78 20.88 16.29
CA ALA A 7 -15.31 19.60 15.81
C ALA A 7 -14.30 18.94 14.86
N ARG A 8 -13.26 18.35 15.45
CA ARG A 8 -12.21 17.62 14.74
C ARG A 8 -12.77 16.31 14.20
N ALA A 9 -12.34 16.00 12.97
CA ALA A 9 -12.04 14.65 12.47
C ALA A 9 -13.03 13.99 11.50
N ARG A 10 -12.75 14.27 10.21
CA ARG A 10 -12.27 13.27 9.22
C ARG A 10 -13.24 12.15 8.81
N ARG A 11 -13.96 12.44 7.71
CA ARG A 11 -14.10 11.62 6.48
C ARG A 11 -13.42 10.24 6.53
N LYS A 12 -14.19 9.14 6.54
CA LYS A 12 -13.79 7.89 5.88
C LYS A 12 -15.01 7.16 5.33
N ALA A 13 -15.17 7.24 4.01
CA ALA A 13 -16.05 6.40 3.22
C ALA A 13 -15.66 4.92 3.41
N VAL A 14 -16.57 4.13 3.97
CA VAL A 14 -16.44 2.67 3.98
C VAL A 14 -17.03 2.16 2.68
N CYS A 15 -16.17 2.00 1.66
CA CYS A 15 -16.53 1.36 0.40
C CYS A 15 -16.11 -0.11 0.44
N ARG A 16 -17.14 -0.97 0.51
CA ARG A 16 -17.23 -2.34 -0.01
C ARG A 16 -16.26 -3.40 0.54
N ARG A 17 -16.79 -4.14 1.52
CA ARG A 17 -16.42 -5.53 1.83
C ARG A 17 -16.43 -6.38 0.56
N VAL A 18 -15.32 -7.02 0.24
CA VAL A 18 -15.29 -8.19 -0.66
C VAL A 18 -14.79 -9.37 0.16
N CYS A 19 -15.72 -10.25 0.54
CA CYS A 19 -15.41 -11.62 0.91
C CYS A 19 -15.05 -12.36 -0.37
N MET A 20 -13.79 -12.79 -0.50
CA MET A 20 -13.41 -13.89 -1.38
C MET A 20 -12.92 -15.01 -0.50
N GLY A 21 -13.83 -15.94 -0.18
CA GLY A 21 -13.48 -17.21 0.41
C GLY A 21 -12.76 -18.05 -0.64
N VAL A 22 -11.51 -18.39 -0.37
CA VAL A 22 -10.77 -19.40 -1.12
C VAL A 22 -10.63 -20.62 -0.21
N LEU A 23 -11.18 -21.75 -0.67
CA LEU A 23 -11.08 -23.06 -0.03
C LEU A 23 -10.14 -23.95 -0.86
N ALA A 24 -9.23 -24.65 -0.16
CA ALA A 24 -8.35 -25.73 -0.62
C ALA A 24 -7.20 -25.30 -1.57
N VAL A 25 -5.98 -25.81 -1.51
CA VAL A 25 -5.42 -27.12 -1.13
C VAL A 25 -4.05 -26.84 -0.48
N ALA A 26 -3.62 -27.64 0.50
CA ALA A 26 -2.24 -27.60 1.01
C ALA A 26 -1.29 -28.17 -0.05
N GLY A 27 -1.08 -27.41 -1.13
CA GLY A 27 0.08 -27.57 -1.97
C GLY A 27 1.31 -27.17 -1.15
N PHE A 28 2.40 -27.93 -1.28
CA PHE A 28 3.69 -27.46 -0.84
C PHE A 28 3.89 -26.06 -1.44
N ALA A 29 3.94 -25.04 -0.58
CA ALA A 29 4.19 -23.69 -1.02
C ALA A 29 5.59 -23.69 -1.63
N ALA A 30 5.66 -23.80 -2.97
CA ALA A 30 6.85 -23.42 -3.68
C ALA A 30 7.17 -22.01 -3.18
N HIS A 31 8.40 -21.81 -2.70
CA HIS A 31 8.87 -20.50 -2.25
C HIS A 31 9.04 -19.64 -3.51
N ALA A 32 7.92 -19.21 -4.07
CA ALA A 32 7.85 -18.37 -5.24
C ALA A 32 8.04 -16.94 -4.76
N GLY A 33 9.22 -16.40 -5.03
CA GLY A 33 9.42 -14.97 -4.93
C GLY A 33 8.58 -14.26 -5.98
N SER A 34 7.86 -13.21 -5.59
CA SER A 34 7.11 -12.35 -6.49
C SER A 34 7.48 -10.90 -6.25
N VAL A 35 7.61 -10.13 -7.34
CA VAL A 35 7.81 -8.68 -7.26
C VAL A 35 6.70 -7.98 -8.01
N SER A 36 6.04 -7.05 -7.35
CA SER A 36 4.96 -6.24 -7.93
C SER A 36 5.34 -4.77 -7.89
N TYR A 37 5.15 -4.09 -9.01
CA TYR A 37 5.40 -2.66 -9.15
C TYR A 37 4.10 -1.92 -9.43
N VAL A 38 3.87 -0.84 -8.71
CA VAL A 38 2.73 0.07 -8.89
C VAL A 38 3.26 1.40 -9.36
N TYR A 39 2.70 1.91 -10.45
CA TYR A 39 3.07 3.20 -11.02
C TYR A 39 1.95 4.22 -10.80
N ASP A 40 2.33 5.49 -10.69
CA ASP A 40 1.39 6.60 -10.71
C ASP A 40 0.93 6.93 -12.14
N ALA A 41 0.00 7.87 -12.26
CA ALA A 41 -0.54 8.31 -13.56
C ALA A 41 0.52 8.95 -14.49
N LEU A 42 1.67 9.35 -13.95
CA LEU A 42 2.81 9.90 -14.70
C LEU A 42 3.83 8.80 -15.07
N GLY A 43 3.55 7.54 -14.76
CA GLY A 43 4.43 6.40 -15.05
C GLY A 43 5.61 6.28 -14.09
N ARG A 44 5.59 6.97 -12.94
CA ARG A 44 6.67 6.89 -11.93
C ARG A 44 6.35 5.79 -10.92
N LEU A 45 7.39 5.14 -10.38
CA LEU A 45 7.23 4.03 -9.45
C LEU A 45 6.69 4.52 -8.10
N ALA A 46 5.43 4.25 -7.78
CA ALA A 46 4.80 4.63 -6.53
C ALA A 46 5.03 3.59 -5.42
N SER A 47 5.07 2.29 -5.77
CA SER A 47 5.33 1.24 -4.79
C SER A 47 5.96 0.01 -5.42
N ALA A 48 6.85 -0.65 -4.67
CA ALA A 48 7.40 -1.96 -4.99
C ALA A 48 7.15 -2.91 -3.83
N VAL A 49 6.53 -4.05 -4.12
CA VAL A 49 6.27 -5.12 -3.15
C VAL A 49 7.13 -6.30 -3.51
N TYR A 50 8.03 -6.66 -2.61
CA TYR A 50 8.87 -7.84 -2.71
C TYR A 50 8.32 -8.89 -1.76
N SER A 51 7.85 -10.01 -2.30
CA SER A 51 7.55 -11.19 -1.51
C SER A 51 8.57 -12.26 -1.88
N ASN A 52 9.20 -12.88 -0.89
CA ASN A 52 9.96 -14.10 -1.10
C ASN A 52 9.09 -15.35 -0.86
N GLY A 53 7.79 -15.21 -0.59
CA GLY A 53 6.92 -16.34 -0.25
C GLY A 53 6.85 -16.66 1.26
N SER A 54 7.64 -15.98 2.10
CA SER A 54 7.50 -16.02 3.56
C SER A 54 7.42 -14.62 4.20
N THR A 55 8.04 -13.63 3.57
CA THR A 55 8.19 -12.27 4.06
C THR A 55 7.79 -11.34 2.93
N THR A 56 7.00 -10.31 3.24
CA THR A 56 6.55 -9.33 2.26
C THR A 56 7.04 -7.95 2.64
N THR A 57 8.06 -7.47 1.95
CA THR A 57 8.60 -6.12 2.12
C THR A 57 7.94 -5.19 1.13
N THR A 58 7.29 -4.14 1.63
CA THR A 58 6.69 -3.10 0.80
C THR A 58 7.54 -1.84 0.88
N ILE A 59 7.86 -1.27 -0.28
CA ILE A 59 8.50 0.03 -0.42
C ILE A 59 7.50 0.97 -1.08
N THR A 60 7.34 2.16 -0.52
CA THR A 60 6.50 3.23 -1.06
C THR A 60 7.31 4.48 -1.29
N TYR A 61 7.01 5.15 -2.41
CA TYR A 61 7.72 6.33 -2.87
C TYR A 61 6.72 7.49 -3.01
N SER A 62 7.13 8.64 -2.52
CA SER A 62 6.39 9.90 -2.67
C SER A 62 7.21 10.86 -3.52
N TYR A 63 6.51 11.61 -4.38
CA TYR A 63 7.11 12.58 -5.29
C TYR A 63 6.42 13.93 -5.15
N ASP A 64 7.18 15.00 -5.39
CA ASP A 64 6.61 16.34 -5.58
C ASP A 64 6.06 16.51 -7.02
N ALA A 65 5.50 17.70 -7.28
CA ALA A 65 4.96 18.06 -8.59
C ALA A 65 6.04 18.22 -9.67
N ALA A 66 7.29 18.46 -9.29
CA ALA A 66 8.43 18.59 -10.20
C ALA A 66 9.06 17.23 -10.56
N GLY A 67 8.67 16.14 -9.89
CA GLY A 67 9.22 14.81 -10.13
C GLY A 67 10.29 14.38 -9.14
N ASN A 68 10.64 15.20 -8.16
CA ASN A 68 11.66 14.84 -7.19
C ASN A 68 11.06 13.90 -6.15
N ARG A 69 11.82 12.85 -5.80
CA ARG A 69 11.42 11.90 -4.75
C ARG A 69 11.58 12.57 -3.38
N THR A 70 10.48 12.78 -2.68
CA THR A 70 10.45 13.45 -1.38
C THR A 70 10.49 12.48 -0.21
N SER A 71 10.10 11.21 -0.43
CA SER A 71 10.11 10.21 0.63
C SER A 71 10.26 8.79 0.10
N VAL A 72 10.88 7.95 0.95
CA VAL A 72 10.93 6.49 0.80
C VAL A 72 10.51 5.90 2.13
N ALA A 73 9.46 5.09 2.12
CA ALA A 73 9.03 4.34 3.30
C ALA A 73 9.11 2.84 3.00
N THR A 74 9.88 2.13 3.81
CA THR A 74 10.04 0.67 3.74
C THR A 74 9.36 0.05 4.94
N THR A 75 8.49 -0.92 4.66
CA THR A 75 7.81 -1.71 5.68
C THR A 75 8.12 -3.17 5.39
N SER A 76 8.99 -3.75 6.21
CA SER A 76 9.15 -5.20 6.34
C SER A 76 8.32 -5.63 7.55
N PRO A 77 7.67 -6.81 7.52
CA PRO A 77 7.17 -7.46 8.72
C PRO A 77 8.32 -7.82 9.66
#